data_AF-A0A2T1CYH8-F1
#
_entry.id   AF-A0A2T1CYH8-F1
#
_cell.length_a   1.000
_cell.length_b   1.000
_cell.length_c   1.000
_cell.angle_alpha   90.00
_cell.angle_beta   90.00
_cell.angle_gamma   90.00
#
_symmetry.space_group_name_H-M   'P 1'
#
loop_
_entity.id
_entity.type
_entity.pdbx_description
1 polymer ?
#
loop_
_entity_poly.entity_id
_entity_poly.type
_entity_poly.pdbx_seq_one_letter_code
_entity_poly.pdbx_strand_id
1 'polypeptide(L)' 'MDVAKKAQIKAHALASAELLYDETDPDQVKTLAGSEVAVRDHLLAHVGLEIGNFLSAQAAAQAEGENDNSKVSSDG' A
#
# COMPACT_ATOMS: atom_id res chain seq x y z
N MET A 1 -7.13 -13.61 8.53
CA MET A 1 -5.73 -13.28 8.16
C MET A 1 -4.81 -14.18 8.96
N ASP A 2 -3.95 -14.95 8.27
CA ASP A 2 -3.05 -15.90 8.90
C ASP A 2 -1.91 -15.21 9.68
N VAL A 3 -1.26 -15.95 10.59
CA VAL A 3 -0.23 -15.41 11.50
C VAL A 3 1.02 -14.95 10.73
N ALA A 4 1.42 -15.69 9.68
CA ALA A 4 2.60 -15.36 8.90
C ALA A 4 2.41 -14.03 8.15
N LYS A 5 1.25 -13.81 7.56
CA LYS A 5 0.88 -12.57 6.89
C LYS A 5 0.82 -11.40 7.88
N LYS A 6 0.35 -11.62 9.11
CA LYS A 6 0.39 -10.57 10.16
C LYS A 6 1.82 -10.19 10.53
N ALA A 7 2.71 -11.18 10.64
CA ALA A 7 4.13 -10.93 10.93
C ALA A 7 4.81 -10.16 9.81
N GLN A 8 4.53 -10.49 8.54
CA GLN A 8 5.06 -9.76 7.39
C GLN A 8 4.60 -8.31 7.36
N ILE A 9 3.29 -8.05 7.54
CA ILE A 9 2.78 -6.66 7.60
C ILE A 9 3.48 -5.87 8.72
N LYS A 10 3.63 -6.47 9.91
CA LYS A 10 4.31 -5.82 11.02
C LYS A 10 5.78 -5.51 10.69
N ALA A 11 6.49 -6.45 10.08
CA ALA A 11 7.91 -6.25 9.72
C ALA A 11 8.07 -5.12 8.72
N HIS A 12 7.24 -5.07 7.67
CA HIS A 12 7.26 -3.99 6.69
C HIS A 12 6.89 -2.64 7.31
N ALA A 13 5.86 -2.60 8.17
CA ALA A 13 5.47 -1.36 8.84
C ALA A 13 6.59 -0.81 9.75
N LEU A 14 7.30 -1.67 10.48
CA LEU A 14 8.43 -1.26 11.31
C LEU A 14 9.61 -0.74 10.47
N ALA A 15 9.93 -1.43 9.38
CA ALA A 15 10.99 -0.99 8.48
C ALA A 15 10.66 0.37 7.84
N SER A 16 9.41 0.60 7.42
CA SER A 16 8.98 1.91 6.94
C SER A 16 9.03 2.97 8.03
N ALA A 17 8.63 2.64 9.26
CA ALA A 17 8.68 3.58 10.37
C ALA A 17 10.11 4.03 10.70
N GLU A 18 11.08 3.11 10.69
CA GLU A 18 12.48 3.43 10.93
C GLU A 18 13.06 4.38 9.88
N LEU A 19 12.70 4.19 8.60
CA LEU A 19 13.13 5.06 7.51
C LEU A 19 12.50 6.47 7.57
N LEU A 20 11.24 6.56 7.98
CA LEU A 20 10.45 7.79 7.90
C LEU A 20 10.44 8.60 9.20
N TYR A 21 10.94 8.02 10.31
CA TYR A 21 11.00 8.71 11.59
C TYR A 21 11.88 9.97 11.54
N ASP A 22 13.00 9.91 10.81
CA ASP A 22 13.94 11.04 10.67
C ASP A 22 13.32 12.25 9.97
N GLU A 23 12.27 12.03 9.18
CA GLU A 23 11.51 13.08 8.49
C GLU A 23 10.31 13.58 9.31
N THR A 24 10.07 13.00 10.49
CA THR A 24 8.95 13.35 11.36
C THR A 24 9.36 14.39 12.39
N ASP A 25 8.55 15.44 12.57
CA ASP A 25 8.74 16.40 13.65
C ASP A 25 8.61 15.68 15.02
N PRO A 26 9.62 15.75 15.91
CA PRO A 26 9.57 15.14 17.24
C PRO A 26 8.37 15.56 18.09
N ASP A 27 7.78 16.73 17.84
CA ASP A 27 6.57 17.19 18.54
C ASP A 27 5.31 16.45 18.06
N GLN A 28 5.27 16.00 16.80
CA GLN A 28 4.13 15.26 16.26
C GLN A 28 3.98 13.88 16.90
N VAL A 29 5.06 13.20 17.22
CA VAL A 29 5.00 11.85 17.84
C VAL A 29 4.65 11.86 19.33
N LYS A 30 4.52 13.03 19.96
CA LYS A 30 4.19 13.17 21.39
C LYS A 30 2.71 13.00 21.70
N THR A 31 1.84 13.09 20.69
CA THR A 31 0.39 12.98 20.86
C THR A 31 -0.19 12.02 19.84
N LEU A 32 -1.33 11.41 20.16
CA LEU A 32 -2.04 10.55 19.21
C LEU A 32 -2.38 11.32 17.92
N ALA A 33 -2.96 12.51 18.05
CA ALA A 33 -3.34 13.34 16.90
C ALA A 33 -2.14 13.70 16.01
N GLY A 34 -1.01 14.07 16.61
CA GLY A 34 0.21 14.35 15.85
C GLY A 34 0.78 13.09 15.17
N SER A 35 0.75 11.95 15.85
CA SER A 35 1.20 10.69 15.25
C SER A 35 0.32 10.23 14.08
N GLU A 36 -0.99 10.46 14.15
CA GLU A 36 -1.92 10.17 13.05
C GLU A 36 -1.65 11.07 11.85
N VAL A 37 -1.34 12.35 12.08
CA VAL A 37 -0.94 13.28 11.01
C VAL A 37 0.36 12.81 10.36
N ALA A 38 1.40 12.54 11.16
CA ALA A 38 2.69 12.06 10.66
C ALA A 38 2.55 10.77 9.83
N VAL A 39 1.80 9.78 10.33
CA VAL A 39 1.56 8.52 9.60
C VAL A 39 0.82 8.76 8.30
N ARG A 40 -0.20 9.64 8.28
CA ARG A 40 -0.95 9.96 7.06
C ARG A 40 -0.07 10.68 6.04
N ASP A 41 0.75 11.63 6.47
CA ASP A 41 1.59 12.40 5.57
C ASP A 41 2.64 11.48 4.92
N HIS A 42 3.27 10.61 5.71
CA HIS A 42 4.18 9.56 5.23
C HIS A 42 3.52 8.57 4.28
N LEU A 43 2.29 8.16 4.59
CA LEU A 43 1.50 7.30 3.72
C LEU A 43 1.25 7.98 2.37
N LEU A 44 0.92 9.27 2.35
CA LEU A 44 0.62 9.97 1.09
C LEU A 44 1.88 10.30 0.29
N ALA A 45 2.97 10.65 0.95
CA ALA A 45 4.21 11.08 0.29
C ALA A 45 5.07 9.91 -0.22
N HIS A 46 5.14 8.80 0.50
CA HIS A 46 6.12 7.73 0.22
C HIS A 46 5.49 6.36 -0.04
N VAL A 47 4.53 5.93 0.78
CA VAL A 47 4.00 4.55 0.72
C VAL A 47 2.85 4.40 -0.29
N GLY A 48 2.05 5.45 -0.44
CA GLY A 48 0.81 5.44 -1.22
C GLY A 48 1.05 5.25 -2.70
N LEU A 49 2.19 5.72 -3.22
CA LEU A 49 2.58 5.52 -4.62
C LEU A 49 2.77 4.03 -4.93
N GLU A 50 3.50 3.30 -4.09
CA GLU A 50 3.76 1.88 -4.30
C GLU A 50 2.48 1.04 -4.19
N ILE A 51 1.61 1.37 -3.24
CA ILE A 51 0.28 0.74 -3.13
C ILE A 51 -0.56 1.04 -4.37
N GLY A 52 -0.59 2.29 -4.82
CA GLY A 52 -1.33 2.71 -6.01
C GLY A 52 -0.85 2.00 -7.28
N ASN A 53 0.46 1.90 -7.47
CA ASN A 53 1.08 1.19 -8.59
C ASN A 53 0.70 -0.29 -8.59
N PHE A 54 0.81 -0.96 -7.44
CA PHE A 54 0.39 -2.35 -7.30
C PHE A 54 -1.09 -2.54 -7.67
N LEU A 55 -1.98 -1.71 -7.13
CA LEU A 55 -3.41 -1.80 -7.42
C LEU A 55 -3.73 -1.52 -8.90
N SER A 56 -3.05 -0.54 -9.50
CA SER A 56 -3.20 -0.21 -10.92
C SER A 56 -2.78 -1.37 -11.82
N ALA A 57 -1.66 -2.03 -11.51
CA ALA A 57 -1.21 -3.21 -12.25
C ALA A 57 -2.22 -4.36 -12.16
N GLN A 58 -2.80 -4.59 -10.97
CA GLN A 58 -3.84 -5.60 -10.78
C GLN A 58 -5.11 -5.26 -11.59
N ALA A 59 -5.53 -3.99 -11.60
CA ALA A 59 -6.68 -3.56 -12.38
C ALA A 59 -6.46 -3.75 -13.89
N ALA A 60 -5.27 -3.44 -14.41
CA ALA A 60 -4.91 -3.67 -15.80
C ALA A 60 -4.94 -5.17 -16.16
N ALA A 61 -4.35 -6.02 -15.32
CA ALA A 61 -4.33 -7.47 -15.54
C ALA A 61 -5.74 -8.10 -15.56
N GLN A 62 -6.68 -7.58 -14.76
CA GLN A 62 -8.08 -8.04 -14.81
C GLN A 62 -8.76 -7.66 -16.13
N ALA A 63 -8.56 -6.43 -16.61
CA ALA A 63 -9.15 -5.95 -17.86
C ALA A 63 -8.63 -6.74 -19.08
N GLU A 64 -7.36 -7.14 -19.10
CA GLU A 64 -6.80 -7.97 -20.18
C GLU A 64 -7.40 -9.39 -20.20
N GLY A 65 -7.62 -9.99 -19.02
CA GLY A 65 -8.26 -11.30 -18.91
C GLY A 65 -9.73 -11.34 -19.36
N GLU A 66 -10.49 -10.26 -19.13
CA GLU A 66 -11.87 -10.14 -19.61
C GLU A 66 -11.98 -10.00 -21.13
N ASN A 67 -11.01 -9.30 -21.75
CA ASN A 67 -10.95 -9.13 -23.19
C ASN A 67 -10.54 -10.44 -23.91
N ASP A 68 -9.67 -11.25 -23.31
CA ASP A 68 -9.26 -12.53 -23.88
C ASP A 68 -10.38 -13.59 -23.79
N ASN A 69 -11.14 -13.59 -22.69
CA ASN A 69 -12.29 -14.48 -22.50
C ASN A 69 -13.49 -14.11 -23.42
N SER A 70 -13.61 -12.84 -23.81
CA SER A 70 -14.64 -12.38 -24.77
C SER A 70 -14.32 -12.79 -26.21
N LYS A 71 -13.05 -12.99 -26.56
CA LYS A 71 -12.62 -13.39 -27.91
C LYS A 71 -12.79 -14.90 -28.17
N VAL A 72 -12.71 -15.72 -27.13
CA VAL A 72 -12.93 -17.17 -27.22
C VAL A 72 -14.41 -17.55 -27.41
N SER A 73 -15.34 -16.69 -26.98
CA SER A 73 -16.78 -17.01 -27.02
C SER A 73 -17.50 -16.62 -28.32
N SER A 74 -16.80 -16.12 -29.34
CA SER A 74 -17.41 -15.62 -30.59
C SER A 74 -17.35 -16.62 -31.78
N ASP A 75 -16.81 -17.82 -31.60
CA ASP A 75 -16.70 -18.85 -32.66
C ASP A 75 -17.57 -20.09 -32.31
N GLY A 76 -18.89 -19.92 -32.33
CA GLY A 76 -19.89 -20.98 -32.10
C GLY A 76 -21.15 -20.80 -32.91
#